data_AF-A0A1D3TUQ5-F1
#
_entry.id   AF-A0A1D3TUQ5-F1
#
_cell.length_a   1.000
_cell.length_b   1.000
_cell.length_c   1.000
_cell.angle_alpha   90.00
_cell.angle_beta   90.00
_cell.angle_gamma   90.00
#
_symmetry.space_group_name_H-M   'P 1'
#
loop_
_entity.id
_entity.type
_entity.pdbx_description
1 polymer ?
#
loop_
_entity_poly.entity_id
_entity_poly.type
_entity_poly.pdbx_seq_one_letter_code
_entity_poly.pdbx_strand_id
1 'polypeptide(L)'
;MLCDCCKKEESVIQISGVGHFCMKCHNDRMLKHFEKQDDFNYQETIYIYEKNGTVHQFELKHLILGAIVSWEATEVGGGYHVKEISHIDDDTGVVINRFYQKIITAVRSKTIEKRGTEHRIDNLLLRNEQYYSLANKGTISIEDNRHGDIVFRIDGEVFTPDEMAKMLGSYAGFSMQYQIHDATEPVLAEDELLMSVKVGKKQLTEDLLENINRYSDGENFISYKDVSNFDEAVGSIIDRLELLYNSFRRDEAKEIGKELIRILQDIETDDDWFPDNMVDIIRNIIDRI
;
A
#
# COMPACT_ATOMS: atom_id res chain seq x y z
N MET A 1 -13.19 -30.44 -2.26
CA MET A 1 -12.52 -31.59 -2.96
C MET A 1 -11.11 -31.69 -2.39
N LEU A 2 -10.45 -32.86 -2.33
CA LEU A 2 -9.09 -32.93 -1.76
C LEU A 2 -8.01 -32.52 -2.78
N CYS A 3 -6.91 -31.95 -2.29
CA CYS A 3 -5.74 -31.57 -3.08
C CYS A 3 -5.15 -32.76 -3.85
N ASP A 4 -4.88 -32.56 -5.15
CA ASP A 4 -4.34 -33.59 -6.03
C ASP A 4 -2.90 -33.99 -5.74
N CYS A 5 -2.16 -33.13 -5.04
CA CYS A 5 -0.78 -33.39 -4.66
C CYS A 5 -0.67 -34.10 -3.30
N CYS A 6 -1.19 -33.49 -2.23
CA CYS A 6 -1.01 -34.05 -0.88
C CYS A 6 -2.13 -35.01 -0.45
N LYS A 7 -3.31 -34.96 -1.09
CA LYS A 7 -4.51 -35.76 -0.75
C LYS A 7 -4.96 -35.62 0.73
N LYS A 8 -4.53 -34.58 1.43
CA LYS A 8 -4.82 -34.32 2.85
C LYS A 8 -5.71 -33.11 3.04
N GLU A 9 -5.32 -31.98 2.44
CA GLU A 9 -5.99 -30.70 2.58
C GLU A 9 -7.08 -30.51 1.51
N GLU A 10 -8.06 -29.68 1.80
CA GLU A 10 -9.04 -29.24 0.81
C GLU A 10 -8.35 -28.41 -0.29
N SER A 11 -8.74 -28.67 -1.54
CA SER A 11 -8.31 -27.88 -2.68
C SER A 11 -9.09 -26.58 -2.74
N VAL A 12 -8.34 -25.48 -2.86
CA VAL A 12 -8.88 -24.11 -2.96
C VAL A 12 -8.41 -23.41 -4.24
N ILE A 13 -7.46 -24.00 -4.96
CA ILE A 13 -6.95 -23.50 -6.24
C ILE A 13 -7.27 -24.52 -7.33
N GLN A 14 -7.95 -24.07 -8.38
CA GLN A 14 -8.23 -24.87 -9.57
C GLN A 14 -7.48 -24.29 -10.76
N ILE A 15 -6.64 -25.11 -11.39
CA ILE A 15 -5.96 -24.75 -12.64
C ILE A 15 -6.51 -25.64 -13.74
N SER A 16 -7.22 -25.02 -14.69
CA SER A 16 -7.83 -25.70 -15.83
C SER A 16 -6.78 -26.53 -16.58
N GLY A 17 -7.06 -27.83 -16.74
CA GLY A 17 -6.18 -28.78 -17.44
C GLY A 17 -4.95 -29.26 -16.65
N VAL A 18 -4.75 -28.79 -15.40
CA VAL A 18 -3.59 -29.17 -14.57
C VAL A 18 -4.02 -29.91 -13.31
N GLY A 19 -5.05 -29.43 -12.60
CA GLY A 19 -5.58 -30.10 -11.40
C GLY A 19 -6.08 -29.15 -10.32
N HIS A 20 -6.40 -29.72 -9.16
CA HIS A 20 -6.91 -29.02 -7.98
C HIS A 20 -5.91 -29.09 -6.83
N PHE A 21 -5.49 -27.96 -6.28
CA PHE A 21 -4.41 -27.88 -5.31
C PHE A 21 -4.85 -27.16 -4.03
N CYS A 22 -4.30 -27.56 -2.88
CA CYS A 22 -4.28 -26.70 -1.71
C CYS A 22 -3.22 -25.62 -1.89
N MET A 23 -3.31 -24.54 -1.11
CA MET A 23 -2.40 -23.38 -1.17
C MET A 23 -0.93 -23.79 -1.08
N LYS A 24 -0.57 -24.61 -0.09
CA LYS A 24 0.81 -25.06 0.11
C LYS A 24 1.38 -25.80 -1.11
N CYS A 25 0.67 -26.83 -1.60
CA CYS A 25 1.13 -27.58 -2.76
C CYS A 25 1.19 -26.75 -4.05
N HIS A 26 0.33 -25.73 -4.16
CA HIS A 26 0.41 -24.79 -5.28
C HIS A 26 1.66 -23.91 -5.18
N ASN A 27 1.91 -23.31 -4.01
CA ASN A 27 3.08 -22.45 -3.79
C ASN A 27 4.38 -23.23 -3.97
N ASP A 28 4.49 -24.45 -3.41
CA ASP A 28 5.65 -25.35 -3.59
C ASP A 28 5.93 -25.59 -5.09
N ARG A 29 4.87 -25.74 -5.89
CA ARG A 29 4.99 -25.93 -7.35
C ARG A 29 5.45 -24.66 -8.05
N MET A 30 4.95 -23.49 -7.65
CA MET A 30 5.36 -22.20 -8.22
C MET A 30 6.81 -21.89 -7.89
N LEU A 31 7.23 -22.03 -6.63
CA LEU A 31 8.62 -21.80 -6.23
C LEU A 31 9.58 -22.72 -6.98
N LYS A 32 9.23 -24.00 -7.12
CA LYS A 32 10.01 -24.93 -7.95
C LYS A 32 10.09 -24.50 -9.42
N HIS A 33 9.03 -23.92 -9.97
CA HIS A 33 9.03 -23.42 -11.35
C HIS A 33 9.97 -22.22 -11.53
N PHE A 34 10.10 -21.37 -10.52
CA PHE A 34 11.01 -20.21 -10.52
C PHE A 34 12.39 -20.51 -9.91
N GLU A 35 12.69 -21.78 -9.62
CA GLU A 35 13.95 -22.20 -8.99
C GLU A 35 14.25 -21.48 -7.65
N LYS A 36 13.20 -21.13 -6.90
CA LYS A 36 13.26 -20.50 -5.58
C LYS A 36 12.97 -21.51 -4.47
N GLN A 37 13.40 -21.21 -3.25
CA GLN A 37 13.01 -21.94 -2.04
C GLN A 37 12.02 -21.10 -1.21
N ASP A 38 11.05 -21.76 -0.57
CA ASP A 38 10.23 -21.10 0.45
C ASP A 38 11.00 -21.08 1.77
N ASP A 39 11.85 -20.08 1.94
CA ASP A 39 12.63 -19.96 3.18
C ASP A 39 11.80 -19.38 4.32
N PHE A 40 10.52 -19.04 4.07
CA PHE A 40 9.69 -18.33 5.03
C PHE A 40 8.61 -19.20 5.67
N ASN A 41 8.83 -19.54 6.94
CA ASN A 41 7.80 -20.14 7.77
C ASN A 41 7.01 -19.05 8.50
N TYR A 42 5.72 -18.92 8.19
CA TYR A 42 4.83 -17.95 8.83
C TYR A 42 3.75 -18.64 9.66
N GLN A 43 3.18 -17.90 10.62
CA GLN A 43 2.00 -18.36 11.33
C GLN A 43 0.76 -18.00 10.53
N GLU A 44 -0.08 -18.99 10.22
CA GLU A 44 -1.37 -18.77 9.54
C GLU A 44 -2.35 -17.95 10.39
N THR A 45 -2.06 -17.78 11.69
CA THR A 45 -2.87 -16.96 12.60
C THR A 45 -1.97 -16.05 13.43
N ILE A 46 -2.34 -14.77 13.51
CA ILE A 46 -1.67 -13.79 14.37
C ILE A 46 -2.68 -13.04 15.25
N TYR A 47 -2.19 -12.42 16.32
CA TYR A 47 -3.01 -11.66 17.26
C TYR A 47 -2.44 -10.25 17.43
N ILE A 48 -3.29 -9.24 17.26
CA ILE A 48 -2.96 -7.84 17.48
C ILE A 48 -3.73 -7.32 18.69
N TYR A 49 -3.03 -6.63 19.58
CA TYR A 49 -3.59 -6.08 20.82
C TYR A 49 -3.73 -4.57 20.70
N GLU A 50 -4.94 -4.07 20.93
CA GLU A 50 -5.19 -2.65 21.10
C GLU A 50 -4.73 -2.15 22.48
N LYS A 51 -4.54 -0.82 22.60
CA LYS A 51 -4.19 -0.17 23.87
C LYS A 51 -5.24 -0.38 24.97
N ASN A 52 -6.51 -0.59 24.60
CA ASN A 52 -7.61 -0.86 25.52
C ASN A 52 -7.73 -2.33 25.93
N GLY A 53 -6.87 -3.22 25.40
CA GLY A 53 -6.89 -4.65 25.68
C GLY A 53 -7.77 -5.49 24.73
N THR A 54 -8.45 -4.90 23.75
CA THR A 54 -9.15 -5.64 22.69
C THR A 54 -8.14 -6.46 21.89
N VAL A 55 -8.48 -7.72 21.61
CA VAL A 55 -7.65 -8.65 20.84
C VAL A 55 -8.28 -8.89 19.49
N HIS A 56 -7.50 -8.66 18.43
CA HIS A 56 -7.86 -8.93 17.06
C HIS A 56 -7.12 -10.17 16.58
N GLN A 57 -7.85 -11.19 16.17
CA GLN A 57 -7.28 -12.40 15.58
C GLN A 57 -7.37 -12.29 14.06
N PHE A 58 -6.26 -12.55 13.36
CA PHE A 58 -6.20 -12.55 11.90
C PHE A 58 -5.83 -13.92 11.37
N GLU A 59 -6.51 -14.34 10.31
CA GLU A 59 -6.11 -15.46 9.45
C GLU A 59 -5.30 -14.91 8.26
N LEU A 60 -4.11 -15.47 8.06
CA LEU A 60 -3.19 -15.08 7.01
C LEU A 60 -3.22 -16.09 5.86
N LYS A 61 -3.22 -15.56 4.63
CA LYS A 61 -3.13 -16.34 3.40
C LYS A 61 -1.95 -15.85 2.59
N HIS A 62 -1.13 -16.78 2.13
CA HIS A 62 -0.01 -16.53 1.23
C HIS A 62 -0.21 -17.32 -0.06
N LEU A 63 -0.24 -16.62 -1.19
CA LEU A 63 -0.46 -17.23 -2.50
C LEU A 63 0.55 -16.71 -3.52
N ILE A 64 1.18 -17.62 -4.26
CA ILE A 64 2.07 -17.29 -5.37
C ILE A 64 1.33 -17.54 -6.69
N LEU A 65 1.12 -16.49 -7.48
CA LEU A 65 0.45 -16.53 -8.78
C LEU A 65 1.42 -16.10 -9.88
N GLY A 66 2.10 -17.08 -10.49
CA GLY A 66 3.18 -16.77 -11.42
C GLY A 66 4.31 -16.05 -10.67
N ALA A 67 4.73 -14.90 -11.18
CA ALA A 67 5.77 -14.09 -10.55
C ALA A 67 5.24 -13.14 -9.45
N ILE A 68 3.93 -13.16 -9.18
CA ILE A 68 3.30 -12.32 -8.17
C ILE A 68 3.13 -13.12 -6.88
N VAL A 69 3.46 -12.50 -5.75
CA VAL A 69 3.23 -13.03 -4.41
C VAL A 69 2.18 -12.16 -3.73
N SER A 70 1.15 -12.79 -3.17
CA SER A 70 0.04 -12.12 -2.50
C SER A 70 -0.06 -12.60 -1.05
N TRP A 71 -0.07 -11.63 -0.14
CA TRP A 71 -0.35 -11.83 1.28
C TRP A 71 -1.68 -11.17 1.63
N GLU A 72 -2.56 -11.89 2.32
CA GLU A 72 -3.87 -11.40 2.72
C GLU A 72 -4.11 -11.74 4.19
N ALA A 73 -4.56 -10.76 4.97
CA ALA A 73 -4.97 -10.93 6.35
C ALA A 73 -6.46 -10.60 6.46
N THR A 74 -7.23 -11.52 7.03
CA THR A 74 -8.65 -11.31 7.32
C THR A 74 -8.90 -11.52 8.80
N GLU A 75 -9.53 -10.55 9.43
CA GLU A 75 -9.87 -10.64 10.85
C GLU A 75 -10.98 -11.67 11.10
N VAL A 76 -10.77 -12.54 12.08
CA VAL A 76 -11.74 -13.55 12.49
C VAL A 76 -12.85 -12.88 13.30
N GLY A 77 -14.08 -12.93 12.77
CA GLY A 77 -15.26 -12.37 13.44
C GLY A 77 -15.31 -10.84 13.45
N GLY A 78 -14.33 -10.17 12.84
CA GLY A 78 -14.31 -8.73 12.65
C GLY A 78 -14.38 -8.35 11.18
N GLY A 79 -13.76 -7.23 10.84
CA GLY A 79 -13.87 -6.64 9.49
C GLY A 79 -12.58 -6.02 8.97
N TYR A 80 -11.45 -6.14 9.66
CA TYR A 80 -10.20 -5.76 9.01
C TYR A 80 -9.85 -6.74 7.89
N HIS A 81 -9.55 -6.21 6.71
CA HIS A 81 -8.97 -6.93 5.58
C HIS A 81 -7.78 -6.14 5.07
N VAL A 82 -6.61 -6.79 5.02
CA VAL A 82 -5.35 -6.16 4.61
C VAL A 82 -4.69 -7.04 3.56
N LYS A 83 -4.18 -6.41 2.49
CA LYS A 83 -3.50 -7.11 1.41
C LYS A 83 -2.14 -6.49 1.13
N GLU A 84 -1.17 -7.33 0.81
CA GLU A 84 0.14 -6.93 0.30
C GLU A 84 0.45 -7.75 -0.94
N ILE A 85 0.93 -7.09 -2.00
CA ILE A 85 1.38 -7.75 -3.22
C ILE A 85 2.86 -7.40 -3.43
N SER A 86 3.64 -8.39 -3.85
CA SER A 86 5.05 -8.24 -4.19
C SER A 86 5.41 -9.11 -5.40
N HIS A 87 6.63 -8.95 -5.91
CA HIS A 87 7.22 -9.87 -6.87
C HIS A 87 7.87 -11.06 -6.16
N ILE A 88 8.00 -12.19 -6.84
CA ILE A 88 8.67 -13.41 -6.32
C ILE A 88 10.18 -13.24 -6.11
N ASP A 89 10.76 -12.21 -6.71
CA ASP A 89 12.17 -11.84 -6.55
C ASP A 89 12.41 -10.83 -5.43
N ASP A 90 11.35 -10.26 -4.86
CA ASP A 90 11.48 -9.31 -3.76
C ASP A 90 11.98 -10.02 -2.50
N ASP A 91 12.64 -9.26 -1.62
CA ASP A 91 13.04 -9.76 -0.30
C ASP A 91 11.79 -10.08 0.54
N THR A 92 11.51 -11.36 0.71
CA THR A 92 10.36 -11.87 1.46
C THR A 92 10.30 -11.32 2.89
N GLY A 93 11.44 -11.13 3.55
CA GLY A 93 11.50 -10.59 4.91
C GLY A 93 11.04 -9.13 4.97
N VAL A 94 11.44 -8.32 3.98
CA VAL A 94 11.01 -6.93 3.85
C VAL A 94 9.51 -6.83 3.55
N VAL A 95 9.02 -7.64 2.60
CA VAL A 95 7.59 -7.66 2.21
C VAL A 95 6.70 -8.04 3.39
N ILE A 96 7.09 -9.06 4.15
CA ILE A 96 6.28 -9.53 5.29
C ILE A 96 6.31 -8.55 6.45
N ASN A 97 7.45 -7.90 6.71
CA ASN A 97 7.50 -6.84 7.71
C ASN A 97 6.54 -5.70 7.33
N ARG A 98 6.55 -5.24 6.07
CA ARG A 98 5.57 -4.27 5.55
C ARG A 98 4.13 -4.74 5.77
N PHE A 99 3.83 -5.99 5.41
CA PHE A 99 2.50 -6.57 5.61
C PHE A 99 2.06 -6.57 7.07
N TYR A 100 2.93 -6.99 8.01
CA TYR A 100 2.62 -6.95 9.44
C TYR A 100 2.45 -5.54 9.98
N GLN A 101 3.31 -4.59 9.58
CA GLN A 101 3.13 -3.18 9.95
C GLN A 101 1.79 -2.65 9.45
N LYS A 102 1.40 -3.00 8.23
CA LYS A 102 0.11 -2.58 7.66
C LYS A 102 -1.08 -3.11 8.47
N ILE A 103 -1.03 -4.36 8.92
CA ILE A 103 -2.07 -4.93 9.81
C ILE A 103 -2.11 -4.17 11.15
N ILE A 104 -0.94 -3.92 11.75
CA ILE A 104 -0.84 -3.18 13.02
C ILE A 104 -1.40 -1.76 12.87
N THR A 105 -1.04 -1.06 11.79
CA THR A 105 -1.51 0.29 11.49
C THR A 105 -3.02 0.32 11.27
N ALA A 106 -3.59 -0.66 10.56
CA ALA A 106 -5.03 -0.77 10.34
C ALA A 106 -5.82 -0.88 11.66
N VAL A 107 -5.34 -1.71 12.59
CA VAL A 107 -5.99 -1.89 13.90
C VAL A 107 -5.86 -0.64 14.78
N ARG A 108 -4.70 0.02 14.76
CA ARG A 108 -4.40 1.16 15.63
C ARG A 108 -5.01 2.47 15.14
N SER A 109 -5.08 2.69 13.84
CA SER A 109 -5.53 3.94 13.24
C SER A 109 -7.05 3.97 13.11
N LYS A 110 -7.74 4.25 14.21
CA LYS A 110 -9.20 4.27 14.27
C LYS A 110 -9.81 5.39 13.45
N THR A 111 -10.80 5.03 12.65
CA THR A 111 -11.58 5.95 11.81
C THR A 111 -12.88 6.37 12.50
N ILE A 112 -13.38 5.55 13.42
CA ILE A 112 -14.60 5.80 14.19
C ILE A 112 -14.26 6.43 15.54
N GLU A 113 -14.92 7.54 15.84
CA GLU A 113 -15.02 8.08 17.18
C GLU A 113 -16.35 7.66 17.82
N LYS A 114 -16.28 7.06 19.01
CA LYS A 114 -17.46 6.67 19.80
C LYS A 114 -17.62 7.59 21.00
N ARG A 115 -18.84 8.06 21.26
CA ARG A 115 -19.18 8.93 22.40
C ARG A 115 -20.41 8.42 23.15
N GLY A 116 -20.44 8.63 24.46
CA GLY A 116 -21.60 8.34 25.28
C GLY A 116 -22.80 9.24 24.96
N THR A 117 -23.99 8.85 25.42
CA THR A 117 -25.25 9.57 25.18
C THR A 117 -25.58 10.62 26.24
N GLU A 118 -24.59 11.06 27.03
CA GLU A 118 -24.76 12.05 28.10
C GLU A 118 -25.33 13.38 27.59
N HIS A 119 -25.02 13.72 26.33
CA HIS A 119 -25.59 14.84 25.61
C HIS A 119 -26.19 14.37 24.30
N ARG A 120 -27.44 14.73 24.04
CA ARG A 120 -28.13 14.40 22.80
C ARG A 120 -27.50 15.17 21.65
N ILE A 121 -27.08 14.43 20.61
CA ILE A 121 -26.53 14.99 19.37
C ILE A 121 -27.41 14.51 18.21
N ASP A 122 -28.22 15.42 17.66
CA ASP A 122 -29.26 15.06 16.68
C ASP A 122 -28.72 14.68 15.29
N ASN A 123 -27.50 15.10 14.96
CA ASN A 123 -26.87 14.92 13.66
C ASN A 123 -25.84 13.78 13.60
N LEU A 124 -25.78 12.92 14.61
CA LEU A 124 -24.86 11.76 14.63
C LEU A 124 -25.60 10.44 14.58
N LEU A 125 -24.90 9.41 14.10
CA LEU A 125 -25.40 8.04 14.13
C LEU A 125 -25.49 7.57 15.58
N LEU A 126 -26.67 7.13 16.01
CA LEU A 126 -26.88 6.49 17.30
C LEU A 126 -27.08 4.98 17.09
N ARG A 127 -26.19 4.17 17.66
CA ARG A 127 -26.26 2.69 17.62
C ARG A 127 -25.85 2.15 18.98
N ASN A 128 -26.62 1.19 19.51
CA ASN A 128 -26.32 0.53 20.80
C ASN A 128 -25.98 1.51 21.94
N GLU A 129 -26.77 2.58 22.09
CA GLU A 129 -26.56 3.62 23.12
C GLU A 129 -25.22 4.35 23.02
N GLN A 130 -24.63 4.41 21.83
CA GLN A 130 -23.41 5.17 21.55
C GLN A 130 -23.58 6.02 20.29
N TYR A 131 -23.04 7.23 20.33
CA TYR A 131 -22.91 8.07 19.15
C TYR A 131 -21.64 7.71 18.39
N TYR A 132 -21.79 7.58 17.08
CA TYR A 132 -20.72 7.28 16.14
C TYR A 132 -20.51 8.49 15.22
N SER A 133 -19.25 8.92 15.11
CA SER A 133 -18.81 9.92 14.14
C SER A 133 -17.51 9.48 13.48
N LEU A 134 -17.19 10.05 12.32
CA LEU A 134 -15.87 9.84 11.72
C LEU A 134 -14.84 10.79 12.36
N ALA A 135 -13.66 10.25 12.61
CA ALA A 135 -12.46 11.06 12.81
C ALA A 135 -12.19 11.92 11.56
N ASN A 136 -11.36 12.96 11.71
CA ASN A 136 -11.06 13.89 10.61
C ASN A 136 -10.16 13.27 9.53
N LYS A 137 -9.67 12.06 9.78
CA LYS A 137 -8.95 11.20 8.85
C LYS A 137 -9.19 9.74 9.23
N GLY A 138 -9.02 8.83 8.27
CA GLY A 138 -9.15 7.41 8.49
C GLY A 138 -9.28 6.63 7.19
N THR A 139 -9.54 5.33 7.30
CA THR A 139 -9.65 4.39 6.18
C THR A 139 -11.03 3.75 6.18
N ILE A 140 -11.64 3.69 5.00
CA ILE A 140 -12.97 3.15 4.79
C ILE A 140 -12.90 2.20 3.59
N SER A 141 -13.29 0.94 3.80
CA SER A 141 -13.44 -0.02 2.72
C SER A 141 -14.86 0.06 2.16
N ILE A 142 -14.97 0.07 0.84
CA ILE A 142 -16.25 0.03 0.12
C ILE A 142 -16.41 -1.39 -0.44
N GLU A 143 -17.49 -2.05 -0.07
CA GLU A 143 -17.76 -3.45 -0.42
C GLU A 143 -19.21 -3.62 -0.88
N ASP A 144 -19.48 -4.71 -1.58
CA ASP A 144 -20.86 -5.16 -1.85
C ASP A 144 -21.25 -6.23 -0.81
N ASN A 145 -22.46 -6.12 -0.26
CA ASN A 145 -23.02 -7.17 0.57
C ASN A 145 -23.49 -8.38 -0.27
N ARG A 146 -23.98 -9.44 0.37
CA ARG A 146 -24.47 -10.65 -0.32
C ARG A 146 -25.67 -10.40 -1.25
N HIS A 147 -26.35 -9.27 -1.11
CA HIS A 147 -27.47 -8.85 -1.94
C HIS A 147 -27.05 -7.88 -3.05
N GLY A 148 -25.76 -7.51 -3.13
CA GLY A 148 -25.24 -6.56 -4.09
C GLY A 148 -25.45 -5.09 -3.71
N ASP A 149 -25.83 -4.80 -2.46
CA ASP A 149 -25.88 -3.42 -1.98
C ASP A 149 -24.51 -2.96 -1.50
N ILE A 150 -24.18 -1.70 -1.80
CA ILE A 150 -22.96 -1.05 -1.33
C ILE A 150 -23.03 -0.89 0.19
N VAL A 151 -21.97 -1.32 0.86
CA VAL A 151 -21.74 -1.14 2.29
C VAL A 151 -20.35 -0.56 2.55
N PHE A 152 -20.21 0.12 3.68
CA PHE A 152 -18.96 0.69 4.15
C PHE A 152 -18.47 -0.11 5.34
N ARG A 153 -17.22 -0.58 5.28
CA ARG A 153 -16.57 -1.27 6.38
C ARG A 153 -15.53 -0.37 7.01
N ILE A 154 -15.68 -0.12 8.31
CA ILE A 154 -14.88 0.85 9.06
C ILE A 154 -14.59 0.26 10.44
N ASP A 155 -13.32 0.18 10.82
CA ASP A 155 -12.85 -0.37 12.11
C ASP A 155 -13.48 -1.72 12.51
N GLY A 156 -13.69 -2.59 11.53
CA GLY A 156 -14.29 -3.91 11.73
C GLY A 156 -15.83 -3.94 11.73
N GLU A 157 -16.49 -2.78 11.71
CA GLU A 157 -17.95 -2.66 11.68
C GLU A 157 -18.46 -2.36 10.26
N VAL A 158 -19.68 -2.81 9.96
CA VAL A 158 -20.36 -2.57 8.68
C VAL A 158 -21.44 -1.51 8.87
N PHE A 159 -21.46 -0.56 7.94
CA PHE A 159 -22.38 0.57 7.88
C PHE A 159 -23.04 0.64 6.50
N THR A 160 -24.32 0.97 6.51
CA THR A 160 -25.07 1.33 5.30
C THR A 160 -24.70 2.73 4.82
N PRO A 161 -25.04 3.09 3.56
CA PRO A 161 -24.84 4.45 3.07
C PRO A 161 -25.53 5.55 3.92
N ASP A 162 -26.72 5.28 4.46
CA ASP A 162 -27.44 6.22 5.34
C ASP A 162 -26.72 6.41 6.69
N GLU A 163 -26.21 5.32 7.27
CA GLU A 163 -25.43 5.38 8.50
C GLU A 163 -24.11 6.15 8.29
N MET A 164 -23.42 5.87 7.19
CA MET A 164 -22.19 6.58 6.80
C MET A 164 -22.44 8.09 6.66
N ALA A 165 -23.54 8.49 6.01
CA ALA A 165 -23.92 9.90 5.89
C ALA A 165 -24.17 10.56 7.26
N LYS A 166 -24.77 9.85 8.22
CA LYS A 166 -24.96 10.34 9.59
C LYS A 166 -23.64 10.47 10.36
N MET A 167 -22.69 9.56 10.15
CA MET A 167 -21.38 9.63 10.79
C MET A 167 -20.54 10.83 10.32
N LEU A 168 -20.80 11.35 9.11
CA LEU A 168 -20.25 12.60 8.59
C LEU A 168 -20.91 13.86 9.19
N GLY A 169 -21.98 13.73 9.97
CA GLY A 169 -22.77 14.87 10.45
C GLY A 169 -21.98 15.86 11.31
N SER A 170 -20.89 15.44 11.96
CA SER A 170 -19.96 16.32 12.68
C SER A 170 -19.25 17.33 11.76
N TYR A 171 -19.20 17.06 10.45
CA TYR A 171 -18.57 17.90 9.43
C TYR A 171 -19.60 18.68 8.59
N ALA A 172 -20.82 18.88 9.10
CA ALA A 172 -21.80 19.74 8.44
C ALA A 172 -21.22 21.14 8.18
N GLY A 173 -21.17 21.56 6.91
CA GLY A 173 -20.58 22.83 6.47
C GLY A 173 -19.12 22.75 5.99
N PHE A 174 -18.48 21.57 6.06
CA PHE A 174 -17.14 21.34 5.53
C PHE A 174 -17.19 20.77 4.10
N SER A 175 -16.05 20.81 3.41
CA SER A 175 -15.86 20.14 2.11
C SER A 175 -15.06 18.86 2.29
N MET A 176 -15.53 17.75 1.69
CA MET A 176 -14.82 16.47 1.69
C MET A 176 -14.00 16.34 0.41
N GLN A 177 -12.71 16.04 0.56
CA GLN A 177 -11.83 15.60 -0.52
C GLN A 177 -11.45 14.15 -0.25
N TYR A 178 -11.41 13.32 -1.30
CA TYR A 178 -11.15 11.89 -1.17
C TYR A 178 -10.22 11.38 -2.26
N GLN A 179 -9.49 10.32 -1.94
CA GLN A 179 -8.68 9.54 -2.86
C GLN A 179 -9.04 8.06 -2.66
N ILE A 180 -9.28 7.34 -3.75
CA ILE A 180 -9.64 5.91 -3.71
C ILE A 180 -8.40 5.11 -4.09
N HIS A 181 -8.13 4.10 -3.28
CA HIS A 181 -6.99 3.21 -3.38
C HIS A 181 -7.47 1.76 -3.39
N ASP A 182 -6.67 0.84 -3.92
CA ASP A 182 -6.91 -0.58 -3.72
C ASP A 182 -6.33 -1.06 -2.37
N ALA A 183 -6.63 -2.31 -2.00
CA ALA A 183 -6.23 -2.87 -0.71
C ALA A 183 -4.71 -3.07 -0.54
N THR A 184 -3.91 -2.92 -1.59
CA THR A 184 -2.44 -3.06 -1.58
C THR A 184 -1.73 -1.77 -1.16
N GLU A 185 -2.39 -0.63 -1.28
CA GLU A 185 -1.84 0.66 -0.85
C GLU A 185 -1.72 0.77 0.68
N PRO A 186 -0.77 1.55 1.21
CA PRO A 186 -0.60 1.75 2.65
C PRO A 186 -1.86 2.28 3.33
N VAL A 187 -2.07 1.88 4.58
CA VAL A 187 -3.14 2.41 5.43
C VAL A 187 -2.64 3.71 6.07
N LEU A 188 -3.47 4.75 6.04
CA LEU A 188 -3.11 6.06 6.59
C LEU A 188 -2.89 5.98 8.12
N ALA A 189 -1.65 6.22 8.56
CA ALA A 189 -1.28 6.14 9.98
C ALA A 189 -1.74 7.36 10.81
N GLU A 190 -1.62 7.24 12.14
CA GLU A 190 -1.99 8.29 13.12
C GLU A 190 -1.23 9.62 12.93
N ASP A 191 -0.04 9.59 12.34
CA ASP A 191 0.83 10.74 12.07
C ASP A 191 0.91 11.14 10.59
N GLU A 192 0.21 10.43 9.71
CA GLU A 192 0.18 10.72 8.28
C GLU A 192 -1.03 11.57 7.87
N LEU A 193 -0.88 12.34 6.79
CA LEU A 193 -1.93 13.18 6.22
C LEU A 193 -1.95 13.06 4.70
N LEU A 194 -3.15 13.05 4.12
CA LEU A 194 -3.30 13.21 2.68
C LEU A 194 -2.94 14.64 2.30
N MET A 195 -1.95 14.80 1.42
CA MET A 195 -1.54 16.09 0.89
C MET A 195 -1.76 16.15 -0.61
N SER A 196 -2.32 17.26 -1.09
CA SER A 196 -2.40 17.53 -2.53
C SER A 196 -1.02 17.88 -3.06
N VAL A 197 -0.39 16.97 -3.79
CA VAL A 197 0.86 17.22 -4.50
C VAL A 197 0.59 17.41 -5.98
N LYS A 198 1.08 18.52 -6.56
CA LYS A 198 1.10 18.69 -8.02
C LYS A 198 2.34 17.97 -8.56
N VAL A 199 2.12 16.87 -9.27
CA VAL A 199 3.17 16.13 -9.96
C VAL A 199 2.89 16.11 -11.45
N GLY A 200 3.89 16.49 -12.23
CA GLY A 200 3.81 16.46 -13.69
C GLY A 200 5.20 16.61 -14.29
N LYS A 201 5.33 16.14 -15.54
CA LYS A 201 6.59 16.12 -16.29
C LYS A 201 7.40 17.39 -16.16
N LYS A 202 6.79 18.52 -16.53
CA LYS A 202 7.44 19.83 -16.52
C LYS A 202 8.04 20.15 -15.14
N GLN A 203 7.28 19.95 -14.07
CA GLN A 203 7.72 20.28 -12.72
C GLN A 203 8.88 19.39 -12.28
N LEU A 204 8.80 18.07 -12.49
CA LEU A 204 9.87 17.14 -12.10
C LEU A 204 11.16 17.41 -12.88
N THR A 205 11.05 17.70 -14.18
CA THR A 205 12.19 18.06 -15.01
C THR A 205 12.79 19.40 -14.61
N GLU A 206 11.97 20.42 -14.33
CA GLU A 206 12.43 21.74 -13.86
C GLU A 206 13.13 21.64 -12.50
N ASP A 207 12.57 20.88 -11.56
CA ASP A 207 13.16 20.66 -10.24
C ASP A 207 14.51 19.93 -10.34
N LEU A 208 14.64 18.95 -11.26
CA LEU A 208 15.92 18.27 -11.50
C LEU A 208 16.96 19.23 -12.06
N LEU A 209 16.59 20.02 -13.07
CA LEU A 209 17.48 21.01 -13.67
C LEU A 209 17.89 22.10 -12.67
N GLU A 210 17.00 22.51 -11.76
CA GLU A 210 17.35 23.45 -10.69
C GLU A 210 18.41 22.86 -9.75
N ASN A 211 18.27 21.58 -9.38
CA ASN A 211 19.28 20.90 -8.57
C ASN A 211 20.61 20.75 -9.32
N ILE A 212 20.59 20.41 -10.61
CA ILE A 212 21.83 20.36 -11.42
C ILE A 212 22.51 21.74 -11.43
N ASN A 213 21.77 22.81 -11.67
CA ASN A 213 22.33 24.17 -11.65
C ASN A 213 22.86 24.59 -10.26
N ARG A 214 22.29 24.05 -9.17
CA ARG A 214 22.70 24.37 -7.80
C ARG A 214 24.01 23.69 -7.41
N TYR A 215 24.22 22.46 -7.84
CA TYR A 215 25.34 21.62 -7.42
C TYR A 215 26.42 21.45 -8.51
N SER A 216 26.19 21.96 -9.72
CA SER A 216 27.23 22.02 -10.75
C SER A 216 28.03 23.31 -10.71
N ASP A 217 29.23 23.26 -11.27
CA ASP A 217 30.13 24.41 -11.43
C ASP A 217 29.81 25.31 -12.65
N GLY A 218 28.66 25.07 -13.30
CA GLY A 218 28.17 25.84 -14.44
C GLY A 218 28.38 25.17 -15.81
N GLU A 219 29.10 24.04 -15.88
CA GLU A 219 29.28 23.25 -17.11
C GLU A 219 28.54 21.89 -17.06
N ASN A 220 27.48 21.77 -16.25
CA ASN A 220 26.82 20.49 -15.95
C ASN A 220 27.78 19.44 -15.38
N PHE A 221 28.85 19.87 -14.71
CA PHE A 221 29.77 19.00 -13.99
C PHE A 221 29.47 19.03 -12.49
N ILE A 222 29.25 17.87 -11.87
CA ILE A 222 29.06 17.71 -10.43
C ILE A 222 30.28 16.99 -9.85
N SER A 223 30.99 17.66 -8.93
CA SER A 223 32.12 17.05 -8.24
C SER A 223 31.66 15.96 -7.27
N TYR A 224 32.47 14.91 -7.09
CA TYR A 224 32.27 13.82 -6.13
C TYR A 224 31.98 14.30 -4.69
N LYS A 225 32.44 15.51 -4.35
CA LYS A 225 32.18 16.14 -3.03
C LYS A 225 30.73 16.56 -2.85
N ASP A 226 30.04 16.87 -3.94
CA ASP A 226 28.67 17.38 -3.96
C ASP A 226 27.66 16.30 -4.37
N VAL A 227 28.10 15.17 -4.92
CA VAL A 227 27.25 14.02 -5.30
C VAL A 227 26.30 13.62 -4.17
N SER A 228 26.80 13.45 -2.95
CA SER A 228 25.93 13.05 -1.83
C SER A 228 24.82 14.07 -1.53
N ASN A 229 25.09 15.37 -1.67
CA ASN A 229 24.09 16.42 -1.43
C ASN A 229 23.10 16.50 -2.60
N PHE A 230 23.58 16.27 -3.82
CA PHE A 230 22.75 16.20 -5.02
C PHE A 230 21.79 15.01 -4.96
N ASP A 231 22.27 13.83 -4.59
CA ASP A 231 21.47 12.61 -4.41
C ASP A 231 20.33 12.83 -3.41
N GLU A 232 20.61 13.45 -2.26
CA GLU A 232 19.60 13.79 -1.27
C GLU A 232 18.52 14.73 -1.85
N ALA A 233 18.93 15.74 -2.63
CA ALA A 233 18.00 16.68 -3.24
C ALA A 233 17.12 16.04 -4.33
N VAL A 234 17.72 15.17 -5.16
CA VAL A 234 17.02 14.42 -6.21
C VAL A 234 16.09 13.35 -5.62
N GLY A 235 16.37 12.83 -4.43
CA GLY A 235 15.50 11.89 -3.71
C GLY A 235 14.04 12.36 -3.67
N SER A 236 13.79 13.64 -3.36
CA SER A 236 12.44 14.20 -3.34
C SER A 236 11.72 14.19 -4.71
N ILE A 237 12.47 14.23 -5.81
CA ILE A 237 11.94 14.14 -7.17
C ILE A 237 11.57 12.69 -7.48
N ILE A 238 12.43 11.75 -7.06
CA ILE A 238 12.21 10.31 -7.19
C ILE A 238 10.97 9.88 -6.40
N ASP A 239 10.80 10.34 -5.16
CA ASP A 239 9.61 10.08 -4.34
C ASP A 239 8.33 10.54 -5.05
N ARG A 240 8.36 11.73 -5.66
CA ARG A 240 7.22 12.26 -6.43
C ARG A 240 6.96 11.50 -7.72
N LEU A 241 8.00 10.97 -8.36
CA LEU A 241 7.85 10.06 -9.50
C LEU A 241 7.16 8.76 -9.08
N GLU A 242 7.55 8.18 -7.94
CA GLU A 242 6.92 7.00 -7.38
C GLU A 242 5.45 7.24 -7.03
N LEU A 243 5.13 8.39 -6.41
CA LEU A 243 3.74 8.80 -6.17
C LEU A 243 2.93 8.87 -7.48
N LEU A 244 3.51 9.42 -8.55
CA LEU A 244 2.85 9.49 -9.85
C LEU A 244 2.62 8.09 -10.44
N TYR A 245 3.62 7.20 -10.32
CA TYR A 245 3.54 5.82 -10.75
C TYR A 245 2.36 5.09 -10.09
N ASN A 246 2.19 5.27 -8.78
CA ASN A 246 1.14 4.62 -8.00
C ASN A 246 -0.25 5.25 -8.22
N SER A 247 -0.34 6.49 -8.71
CA SER A 247 -1.60 7.23 -8.92
C SER A 247 -2.45 6.84 -10.16
N PHE A 248 -2.34 5.62 -10.66
CA PHE A 248 -2.94 5.15 -11.95
C PHE A 248 -2.46 5.89 -13.21
N ARG A 249 -1.35 6.65 -13.13
CA ARG A 249 -0.71 7.36 -14.26
C ARG A 249 0.62 6.71 -14.66
N ARG A 250 0.67 5.37 -14.64
CA ARG A 250 1.89 4.58 -14.84
C ARG A 250 2.61 4.91 -16.15
N ASP A 251 1.90 5.02 -17.27
CA ASP A 251 2.53 5.30 -18.57
C ASP A 251 3.22 6.67 -18.59
N GLU A 252 2.56 7.68 -18.00
CA GLU A 252 3.15 9.01 -17.87
C GLU A 252 4.35 9.01 -16.93
N ALA A 253 4.28 8.30 -15.80
CA ALA A 253 5.41 8.13 -14.90
C ALA A 253 6.59 7.42 -15.61
N LYS A 254 6.33 6.41 -16.45
CA LYS A 254 7.36 5.73 -17.26
C LYS A 254 8.02 6.70 -18.25
N GLU A 255 7.25 7.52 -18.94
CA GLU A 255 7.78 8.53 -19.86
C GLU A 255 8.65 9.55 -19.13
N ILE A 256 8.19 10.05 -17.98
CA ILE A 256 8.94 11.02 -17.17
C ILE A 256 10.22 10.38 -16.63
N GLY A 257 10.15 9.18 -16.06
CA GLY A 257 11.32 8.49 -15.51
C GLY A 257 12.41 8.25 -16.56
N LYS A 258 12.04 7.87 -17.79
CA LYS A 258 12.98 7.77 -18.92
C LYS A 258 13.66 9.10 -19.25
N GLU A 259 12.93 10.20 -19.16
CA GLU A 259 13.48 11.54 -19.39
C GLU A 259 14.42 11.98 -18.26
N LEU A 260 14.05 11.73 -17.00
CA LEU A 260 14.92 12.02 -15.85
C LEU A 260 16.22 11.22 -15.93
N ILE A 261 16.16 9.92 -16.27
CA ILE A 261 17.34 9.08 -16.51
C ILE A 261 18.22 9.69 -17.59
N ARG A 262 17.64 10.09 -18.74
CA ARG A 262 18.39 10.71 -19.83
C ARG A 262 19.13 11.97 -19.39
N ILE A 263 18.45 12.83 -18.60
CA ILE A 263 19.06 14.06 -18.08
C ILE A 263 20.21 13.73 -17.12
N LEU A 264 20.02 12.79 -16.20
CA LEU A 264 21.04 12.39 -15.25
C LEU A 264 22.29 11.83 -15.95
N GLN A 265 22.10 11.00 -16.98
CA GLN A 265 23.20 10.40 -17.75
C GLN A 265 24.01 11.41 -18.58
N ASP A 266 23.47 12.60 -18.83
CA ASP A 266 24.15 13.68 -19.55
C ASP A 266 25.01 14.57 -18.62
N ILE A 267 25.00 14.33 -17.30
CA ILE A 267 25.79 15.09 -16.30
C ILE A 267 27.21 14.54 -16.24
N GLU A 268 28.21 15.43 -16.29
CA GLU A 268 29.61 15.04 -16.11
C GLU A 268 29.98 14.99 -14.62
N THR A 269 30.89 14.10 -14.24
CA THR A 269 31.33 13.93 -12.85
C THR A 269 32.73 13.32 -12.78
N ASP A 270 33.40 13.51 -11.64
CA ASP A 270 34.63 12.79 -11.25
C ASP A 270 34.37 11.67 -10.23
N ASP A 271 33.11 11.30 -9.99
CA ASP A 271 32.71 10.12 -9.21
C ASP A 271 32.50 8.89 -10.10
N ASP A 272 33.10 7.76 -9.73
CA ASP A 272 33.07 6.53 -10.53
C ASP A 272 31.69 5.85 -10.57
N TRP A 273 30.76 6.20 -9.67
CA TRP A 273 29.47 5.52 -9.50
C TRP A 273 28.27 6.40 -9.84
N PHE A 274 28.47 7.69 -10.05
CA PHE A 274 27.42 8.61 -10.43
C PHE A 274 27.18 8.57 -11.95
N PRO A 275 25.90 8.56 -12.42
CA PRO A 275 24.64 8.63 -11.69
C PRO A 275 23.94 7.27 -11.46
N ASP A 276 24.68 6.15 -11.54
CA ASP A 276 24.12 4.80 -11.69
C ASP A 276 23.10 4.43 -10.62
N ASN A 277 23.38 4.74 -9.35
CA ASN A 277 22.48 4.44 -8.24
C ASN A 277 21.09 5.08 -8.42
N MET A 278 21.01 6.37 -8.76
CA MET A 278 19.73 7.05 -8.98
C MET A 278 19.02 6.52 -10.23
N VAL A 279 19.78 6.23 -11.29
CA VAL A 279 19.23 5.64 -12.51
C VAL A 279 18.58 4.30 -12.22
N ASP A 280 19.22 3.46 -11.41
CA ASP A 280 18.69 2.16 -11.02
C ASP A 280 17.46 2.29 -10.11
N ILE A 281 17.43 3.24 -9.18
CA ILE A 281 16.22 3.53 -8.39
C ILE A 281 15.06 3.95 -9.30
N ILE A 282 15.28 4.86 -10.25
CA ILE A 282 14.24 5.31 -11.17
C ILE A 282 13.75 4.14 -12.05
N ARG A 283 14.66 3.31 -12.57
CA ARG A 283 14.30 2.09 -13.32
C ARG A 283 13.43 1.16 -12.48
N ASN A 284 13.84 0.89 -11.25
CA ASN A 284 13.09 0.04 -10.32
C ASN A 284 11.68 0.57 -10.07
N ILE A 285 11.46 1.89 -10.07
CA ILE A 285 10.11 2.46 -9.99
C ILE A 285 9.33 2.19 -11.27
N ILE A 286 9.88 2.56 -12.43
CA ILE A 286 9.12 2.58 -13.69
C ILE A 286 8.97 1.20 -14.35
N ASP A 287 9.74 0.20 -13.93
CA ASP A 287 9.68 -1.17 -14.46
C ASP A 287 8.85 -2.13 -13.57
N ARG A 288 8.34 -1.68 -12.42
CA ARG A 288 7.43 -2.47 -11.56
C ARG A 288 6.17 -2.90 -12.33
N ILE A 289 5.84 -4.19 -12.32
CA ILE A 289 4.65 -4.73 -13.00
C ILE A 289 3.38 -4.44 -12.19
#